data_AF-A0A0F9V3F8-F1
#
_entry.id   AF-A0A0F9V3F8-F1
#
_cell.length_a   1.000
_cell.length_b   1.000
_cell.length_c   1.000
_cell.angle_alpha   90.00
_cell.angle_beta   90.00
_cell.angle_gamma   90.00
#
_symmetry.space_group_name_H-M   'P 1'
#
loop_
_entity.id
_entity.type
_entity.pdbx_description
1 polymer ?
#
loop_
_entity_poly.entity_id
_entity_poly.type
_entity_poly.pdbx_seq_one_letter_code
_entity_poly.pdbx_strand_id
1 'polypeptide(L)'
;MADITVPASLKARAANAVTRNAAIEGKIVNLQCAMLEFDFDESRVAVDTYLDLIPASLNKYGLIITGIKGFVTEIFSSSTVVITVRDEASSPNTLATLTPVTADDVGEVVTFGSSGFVAEWEALADNTDYTGHMVEKGVAVQAAITTATSVVTGRLLVLVEFYAVPSTN
;
A
#
# COMPACT_ATOMS: atom_id res chain seq x y z
N MET A 1 12.15 1.16 -28.81
CA MET A 1 10.74 1.06 -28.39
C MET A 1 10.43 -0.42 -28.25
N ALA A 2 10.47 -0.93 -27.02
CA ALA A 2 10.07 -2.30 -26.75
C ALA A 2 8.57 -2.32 -26.45
N ASP A 3 7.87 -3.23 -27.12
CA ASP A 3 6.43 -3.34 -27.15
C ASP A 3 5.95 -4.10 -25.90
N ILE A 4 5.24 -3.41 -25.01
CA ILE A 4 4.60 -4.02 -23.84
C ILE A 4 3.63 -5.08 -24.37
N THR A 5 3.88 -6.35 -24.08
CA THR A 5 2.99 -7.43 -24.52
C THR A 5 1.78 -7.47 -23.59
N VAL A 6 0.82 -6.60 -23.89
CA VAL A 6 -0.51 -6.57 -23.29
C VAL A 6 -1.24 -7.90 -23.62
N PRO A 7 -1.93 -8.55 -22.66
CA PRO A 7 -2.72 -9.76 -22.89
C PRO A 7 -3.65 -9.64 -24.11
N ALA A 8 -3.84 -10.72 -24.88
CA ALA A 8 -4.57 -10.68 -26.15
C ALA A 8 -6.02 -10.14 -26.02
N SER A 9 -6.68 -10.39 -24.88
CA SER A 9 -8.00 -9.85 -24.53
C SER A 9 -8.02 -8.32 -24.40
N LEU A 10 -6.90 -7.71 -24.01
CA LEU A 10 -6.71 -6.27 -23.90
C LEU A 10 -6.14 -5.66 -25.20
N LYS A 11 -5.38 -6.42 -25.99
CA LYS A 11 -4.87 -5.99 -27.32
C LYS A 11 -5.98 -5.69 -28.32
N ALA A 12 -7.07 -6.46 -28.34
CA ALA A 12 -8.19 -6.20 -29.26
C ALA A 12 -8.92 -4.88 -28.94
N ARG A 13 -9.04 -4.52 -27.66
CA ARG A 13 -9.61 -3.23 -27.23
C ARG A 13 -8.63 -2.07 -27.46
N ALA A 14 -7.33 -2.30 -27.31
CA ALA A 14 -6.29 -1.31 -27.57
C ALA A 14 -6.11 -1.01 -29.08
N ALA A 15 -6.04 -2.04 -29.93
CA ALA A 15 -5.76 -1.88 -31.35
C ALA A 15 -6.87 -1.14 -32.12
N ASN A 16 -8.14 -1.30 -31.72
CA ASN A 16 -9.26 -0.56 -32.32
C ASN A 16 -9.37 0.91 -31.84
N ALA A 17 -8.65 1.28 -30.78
CA ALA A 17 -8.53 2.67 -30.33
C ALA A 17 -7.38 3.41 -31.04
N VAL A 18 -6.33 2.68 -31.42
CA VAL A 18 -5.07 3.24 -31.95
C VAL A 18 -5.18 3.83 -33.36
N THR A 19 -6.05 3.31 -34.23
CA THR A 19 -6.19 3.86 -35.60
C THR A 19 -7.08 5.09 -35.70
N ARG A 20 -7.75 5.52 -34.62
CA ARG A 20 -8.58 6.74 -34.64
C ARG A 20 -7.98 7.94 -33.90
N ASN A 21 -7.03 7.76 -32.99
CA ASN A 21 -6.45 8.87 -32.21
C ASN A 21 -4.93 8.72 -32.05
N ALA A 22 -4.18 9.37 -32.94
CA ALA A 22 -2.75 9.61 -32.84
C ALA A 22 -2.42 10.69 -31.78
N ALA A 23 -2.96 10.52 -30.57
CA ALA A 23 -2.67 11.35 -29.40
C ALA A 23 -2.28 10.40 -28.26
N ILE A 24 -1.08 10.59 -27.76
CA ILE A 24 -0.60 10.03 -26.51
C ILE A 24 -1.45 10.68 -25.41
N GLU A 25 -2.63 10.15 -25.12
CA GLU A 25 -3.44 10.54 -23.96
C GLU A 25 -3.33 9.44 -22.92
N GLY A 26 -2.48 9.70 -21.93
CA GLY A 26 -2.46 8.94 -20.68
C GLY A 26 -3.86 8.86 -20.12
N LYS A 27 -4.29 7.64 -19.81
CA LYS A 27 -5.45 7.48 -18.94
C LYS A 27 -5.08 8.11 -17.61
N ILE A 28 -5.68 9.27 -17.29
CA ILE A 28 -5.63 9.83 -15.94
C ILE A 28 -6.24 8.77 -15.02
N VAL A 29 -5.42 8.19 -14.16
CA VAL A 29 -5.85 7.26 -13.12
C VAL A 29 -5.88 8.01 -11.80
N ASN A 30 -7.00 7.93 -11.09
CA ASN A 30 -7.13 8.56 -9.78
C ASN A 30 -6.34 7.73 -8.78
N LEU A 31 -5.24 8.30 -8.28
CA LEU A 31 -4.56 7.75 -7.12
C LEU A 31 -5.41 8.07 -5.88
N GLN A 32 -5.69 7.05 -5.08
CA GLN A 32 -6.42 7.18 -3.83
C GLN A 32 -5.46 6.92 -2.67
N CYS A 33 -5.75 7.54 -1.53
CA CYS A 33 -5.01 7.32 -0.30
C CYS A 33 -5.97 6.84 0.78
N ALA A 34 -5.52 5.87 1.56
CA ALA A 34 -6.16 5.46 2.80
C ALA A 34 -5.16 5.64 3.95
N MET A 35 -5.65 6.05 5.10
CA MET A 35 -4.82 6.40 6.25
C MET A 35 -5.39 5.77 7.52
N LEU A 36 -4.50 5.29 8.38
CA LEU A 36 -4.84 4.74 9.70
C LEU A 36 -3.81 5.21 10.72
N GLU A 37 -4.26 5.86 11.78
CA GLU A 37 -3.38 6.29 12.87
C GLU A 37 -3.33 5.23 13.97
N PHE A 38 -2.12 4.88 14.37
CA PHE A 38 -1.85 4.06 15.54
C PHE A 38 -1.52 4.97 16.71
N ASP A 39 -2.37 4.90 17.74
CA ASP A 39 -2.09 5.50 19.04
C ASP A 39 -1.38 4.48 19.92
N PHE A 40 -0.18 4.82 20.36
CA PHE A 40 0.58 3.98 21.28
C PHE A 40 0.29 4.31 22.75
N ASP A 41 -0.50 5.36 23.06
CA ASP A 41 -0.73 5.89 24.43
C ASP A 41 -1.59 4.99 25.34
N GLU A 42 -1.52 3.67 25.20
CA GLU A 42 -2.17 2.72 26.09
C GLU A 42 -1.19 1.69 26.64
N SER A 43 -1.37 1.35 27.93
CA SER A 43 -0.59 0.32 28.64
C SER A 43 -0.59 -1.08 28.00
N ARG A 44 -1.42 -1.29 26.97
CA ARG A 44 -1.46 -2.48 26.12
C ARG A 44 -1.81 -2.09 24.69
N VAL A 45 -0.79 -1.77 23.91
CA VAL A 45 -0.88 -1.85 22.46
C VAL A 45 -1.36 -3.26 22.09
N ALA A 46 -2.56 -3.37 21.49
CA ALA A 46 -3.10 -4.66 21.09
C ALA A 46 -2.33 -5.20 19.89
N VAL A 47 -1.39 -6.10 20.17
CA VAL A 47 -0.59 -6.77 19.12
C VAL A 47 -1.48 -7.73 18.33
N ASP A 48 -1.23 -7.83 17.03
CA ASP A 48 -1.92 -8.69 16.07
C ASP A 48 -3.44 -8.41 15.93
N THR A 49 -3.87 -7.21 16.35
CA THR A 49 -5.23 -6.74 16.09
C THR A 49 -5.26 -5.93 14.80
N TYR A 50 -5.68 -6.58 13.73
CA TYR A 50 -5.77 -5.99 12.39
C TYR A 50 -7.00 -5.10 12.25
N LEU A 51 -6.77 -3.86 11.80
CA LEU A 51 -7.80 -2.88 11.49
C LEU A 51 -7.86 -2.67 9.98
N ASP A 52 -9.07 -2.54 9.45
CA ASP A 52 -9.31 -2.22 8.04
C ASP A 52 -8.78 -0.82 7.72
N LEU A 53 -7.76 -0.78 6.86
CA LEU A 53 -7.21 0.45 6.30
C LEU A 53 -7.91 0.76 4.97
N ILE A 54 -8.16 -0.26 4.15
CA ILE A 54 -9.07 -0.20 2.99
C ILE A 54 -10.08 -1.34 3.14
N PRO A 55 -11.34 -1.06 3.51
CA PRO A 55 -12.34 -2.12 3.67
C PRO A 55 -12.67 -2.79 2.33
N ALA A 56 -12.96 -4.08 2.37
CA ALA A 56 -13.33 -4.90 1.20
C ALA A 56 -14.45 -4.30 0.34
N SER A 57 -15.38 -3.57 0.96
CA SER A 57 -16.51 -2.91 0.28
C SER A 57 -16.08 -1.80 -0.70
N LEU A 58 -14.90 -1.22 -0.50
CA LEU A 58 -14.30 -0.24 -1.41
C LEU A 58 -13.45 -0.91 -2.49
N ASN A 59 -12.95 -2.12 -2.25
CA ASN A 59 -12.20 -2.92 -3.21
C ASN A 59 -13.12 -3.78 -4.11
N LYS A 60 -13.91 -3.15 -4.97
CA LYS A 60 -14.89 -3.88 -5.80
C LYS A 60 -14.30 -4.63 -6.99
N TYR A 61 -13.09 -4.28 -7.42
CA TYR A 61 -12.51 -4.74 -8.69
C TYR A 61 -11.03 -5.13 -8.59
N GLY A 62 -10.44 -5.07 -7.40
CA GLY A 62 -9.01 -5.21 -7.17
C GLY A 62 -8.35 -3.85 -6.93
N LEU A 63 -7.25 -3.87 -6.19
CA LEU A 63 -6.41 -2.71 -5.94
C LEU A 63 -4.99 -3.00 -6.43
N ILE A 64 -4.31 -1.93 -6.83
CA ILE A 64 -2.86 -1.94 -7.04
C ILE A 64 -2.28 -0.97 -6.02
N ILE A 65 -1.48 -1.48 -5.09
CA ILE A 65 -0.80 -0.67 -4.09
C ILE A 65 0.44 -0.04 -4.72
N THR A 66 0.59 1.26 -4.57
CA THR A 66 1.65 2.05 -5.22
C THR A 66 2.54 2.81 -4.26
N GLY A 67 2.14 2.87 -2.99
CA GLY A 67 2.96 3.40 -1.93
C GLY A 67 2.39 2.99 -0.59
N ILE A 68 3.25 2.72 0.37
CA ILE A 68 2.89 2.70 1.78
C ILE A 68 3.85 3.70 2.44
N LYS A 69 3.46 4.39 3.52
CA LYS A 69 4.33 5.31 4.26
C LYS A 69 3.90 5.34 5.72
N GLY A 70 4.85 5.52 6.63
CA GLY A 70 4.56 5.90 8.02
C GLY A 70 4.93 7.36 8.23
N PHE A 71 4.10 8.12 8.94
CA PHE A 71 4.38 9.49 9.35
C PHE A 71 4.23 9.59 10.86
N VAL A 72 5.23 10.16 11.52
CA VAL A 72 5.17 10.42 12.95
C VAL A 72 4.21 11.58 13.19
N THR A 73 3.11 11.34 13.91
CA THR A 73 2.13 12.38 14.27
C THR A 73 2.28 12.84 15.72
N GLU A 74 2.92 12.03 16.54
CA GLU A 74 3.37 12.39 17.88
C GLU A 74 4.68 11.66 18.18
N ILE A 75 5.67 12.39 18.70
CA ILE A 75 7.02 11.88 19.01
C ILE A 75 6.91 10.61 19.85
N PHE A 76 7.61 9.56 19.44
CA PHE A 76 7.69 8.31 20.17
C PHE A 76 9.12 7.79 20.21
N SER A 77 9.48 7.13 21.31
CA SER A 77 10.70 6.34 21.38
C SER A 77 10.34 4.86 21.28
N SER A 78 10.76 4.21 20.21
CA SER A 78 10.57 2.78 20.01
C SER A 78 11.83 2.19 19.38
N SER A 79 12.30 1.08 19.93
CA SER A 79 13.32 0.24 19.30
C SER A 79 12.75 -1.08 18.78
N THR A 80 11.46 -1.35 18.98
CA THR A 80 10.89 -2.71 18.79
C THR A 80 9.47 -2.76 18.25
N VAL A 81 8.84 -1.63 17.95
CA VAL A 81 7.52 -1.62 17.32
C VAL A 81 7.65 -2.02 15.85
N VAL A 82 6.80 -2.96 15.45
CA VAL A 82 6.63 -3.39 14.07
C VAL A 82 5.17 -3.24 13.70
N ILE A 83 4.90 -2.55 12.60
CA ILE A 83 3.57 -2.42 12.01
C ILE A 83 3.56 -3.16 10.67
N THR A 84 2.61 -4.07 10.49
CA THR A 84 2.47 -4.85 9.27
C THR A 84 1.21 -4.44 8.54
N VAL A 85 1.35 -4.13 7.25
CA VAL A 85 0.25 -3.94 6.30
C VAL A 85 0.14 -5.18 5.43
N ARG A 86 -1.06 -5.74 5.31
CA ARG A 86 -1.33 -6.97 4.53
C ARG A 86 -2.71 -6.94 3.90
N ASP A 87 -2.97 -7.88 3.00
CA ASP A 87 -4.33 -8.19 2.58
C ASP A 87 -5.02 -9.20 3.53
N GLU A 88 -6.36 -9.23 3.51
CA GLU A 88 -7.18 -10.16 4.31
C GLU A 88 -7.48 -11.49 3.57
N ALA A 89 -6.59 -11.92 2.67
CA ALA A 89 -6.79 -13.19 1.96
C ALA A 89 -6.66 -14.40 2.90
N SER A 90 -7.12 -15.58 2.47
CA SER A 90 -6.96 -16.83 3.24
C SER A 90 -5.50 -17.20 3.49
N SER A 91 -4.60 -16.74 2.61
CA SER A 91 -3.15 -16.73 2.81
C SER A 91 -2.69 -15.29 2.66
N PRO A 92 -2.64 -14.50 3.74
CA PRO A 92 -2.36 -13.07 3.67
C PRO A 92 -1.02 -12.77 3.02
N ASN A 93 -1.03 -11.87 2.04
CA ASN A 93 0.20 -11.30 1.48
C ASN A 93 0.61 -10.08 2.31
N THR A 94 1.84 -10.09 2.83
CA THR A 94 2.42 -8.90 3.48
C THR A 94 2.80 -7.88 2.43
N LEU A 95 2.12 -6.74 2.43
CA LEU A 95 2.36 -5.64 1.51
C LEU A 95 3.54 -4.79 1.97
N ALA A 96 3.63 -4.55 3.29
CA ALA A 96 4.77 -3.88 3.89
C ALA A 96 4.91 -4.15 5.39
N THR A 97 6.13 -3.97 5.87
CA THR A 97 6.46 -3.93 7.29
C THR A 97 7.19 -2.63 7.61
N LEU A 98 6.63 -1.84 8.50
CA LEU A 98 7.20 -0.61 9.03
C LEU A 98 7.86 -0.94 10.36
N THR A 99 9.11 -0.52 10.52
CA THR A 99 9.86 -0.70 11.77
C THR A 99 10.22 0.67 12.31
N PRO A 100 9.24 1.40 12.89
CA PRO A 100 9.48 2.71 13.47
C PRO A 100 10.59 2.67 14.51
N VAL A 101 11.72 3.29 14.16
CA VAL A 101 12.78 3.65 15.10
C VAL A 101 12.34 4.87 15.90
N THR A 102 13.05 5.18 17.00
CA THR A 102 12.87 6.42 17.74
C THR A 102 12.81 7.60 16.79
N ALA A 103 11.67 8.29 16.78
CA ALA A 103 11.47 9.50 16.03
C ALA A 103 11.67 10.69 16.97
N ASP A 104 12.45 11.68 16.54
CA ASP A 104 12.72 12.88 17.31
C ASP A 104 11.87 14.09 16.86
N ASP A 105 11.21 13.99 15.70
CA ASP A 105 10.39 15.06 15.13
C ASP A 105 9.01 14.58 14.62
N VAL A 106 7.99 15.44 14.77
CA VAL A 106 6.68 15.25 14.12
C VAL A 106 6.82 15.51 12.62
N GLY A 107 6.24 14.62 11.81
CA GLY A 107 6.31 14.66 10.35
C GLY A 107 7.47 13.85 9.77
N GLU A 108 8.32 13.25 10.62
CA GLU A 108 9.34 12.31 10.16
C GLU A 108 8.68 11.12 9.45
N VAL A 109 9.25 10.74 8.30
CA VAL A 109 8.80 9.60 7.51
C VAL A 109 9.49 8.35 8.03
N VAL A 110 8.69 7.40 8.51
CA VAL A 110 9.20 6.11 8.95
C VAL A 110 9.53 5.24 7.74
N THR A 111 10.79 4.84 7.68
CA THR A 111 11.31 3.97 6.62
C THR A 111 10.93 2.51 6.85
N PHE A 112 10.82 1.77 5.75
CA PHE A 112 10.46 0.35 5.76
C PHE A 112 11.61 -0.53 6.25
N GLY A 113 11.26 -1.58 7.00
CA GLY A 113 12.15 -2.71 7.14
C GLY A 113 12.38 -3.37 5.78
N SER A 114 13.51 -4.04 5.60
CA SER A 114 14.02 -4.63 4.34
C SER A 114 13.09 -5.59 3.57
N SER A 115 11.86 -5.81 4.03
CA SER A 115 10.81 -6.63 3.41
C SER A 115 9.51 -5.86 3.15
N GLY A 116 9.60 -4.56 2.83
CA GLY A 116 8.47 -3.72 2.48
C GLY A 116 8.81 -2.82 1.31
N PHE A 117 7.91 -2.77 0.34
CA PHE A 117 7.99 -1.99 -0.88
C PHE A 117 8.44 -0.52 -0.63
N VAL A 118 9.63 -0.16 -1.14
CA VAL A 118 10.02 1.22 -1.42
C VAL A 118 9.65 1.47 -2.88
N ALA A 119 8.40 1.79 -3.21
CA ALA A 119 8.19 2.61 -4.39
C ALA A 119 8.08 4.05 -3.95
N GLU A 120 9.24 4.69 -3.96
CA GLU A 120 9.26 6.00 -4.58
C GLU A 120 8.83 5.82 -6.04
N TRP A 121 8.29 6.89 -6.63
CA TRP A 121 7.79 6.91 -8.01
C TRP A 121 8.96 6.73 -8.99
N GLU A 122 9.51 5.52 -9.06
CA GLU A 122 10.62 5.19 -9.95
C GLU A 122 10.07 4.75 -11.30
N ALA A 123 10.75 5.15 -12.38
CA ALA A 123 10.54 4.56 -13.69
C ALA A 123 11.08 3.13 -13.66
N LEU A 124 10.25 2.19 -13.20
CA LEU A 124 10.62 0.80 -13.01
C LEU A 124 10.73 0.07 -14.35
N ALA A 125 11.63 -0.91 -14.42
CA ALA A 125 11.87 -1.68 -15.63
C ALA A 125 10.63 -2.53 -16.01
N ASP A 126 10.37 -2.63 -17.32
CA ASP A 126 9.20 -3.28 -17.95
C ASP A 126 8.95 -4.76 -17.57
N ASN A 127 9.89 -5.41 -16.88
CA ASN A 127 9.89 -6.83 -16.54
C ASN A 127 9.69 -7.12 -15.04
N THR A 128 9.37 -6.11 -14.25
CA THR A 128 9.13 -6.29 -12.81
C THR A 128 7.78 -6.98 -12.59
N ASP A 129 7.75 -8.06 -11.81
CA ASP A 129 6.51 -8.74 -11.42
C ASP A 129 5.82 -7.96 -10.29
N TYR A 130 4.59 -7.53 -10.53
CA TYR A 130 3.78 -6.72 -9.60
C TYR A 130 2.64 -7.50 -8.95
N THR A 131 2.57 -8.83 -9.13
CA THR A 131 1.54 -9.64 -8.47
C THR A 131 1.55 -9.49 -6.95
N GLY A 132 2.72 -9.26 -6.34
CA GLY A 132 2.85 -8.97 -4.91
C GLY A 132 2.23 -7.65 -4.43
N HIS A 133 1.83 -6.74 -5.34
CA HIS A 133 1.21 -5.45 -5.00
C HIS A 133 -0.27 -5.40 -5.34
N MET A 134 -0.80 -6.49 -5.89
CA MET A 134 -2.20 -6.60 -6.24
C MET A 134 -2.97 -7.16 -5.05
N VAL A 135 -4.03 -6.46 -4.68
CA VAL A 135 -5.02 -6.96 -3.71
C VAL A 135 -6.21 -7.45 -4.52
N GLU A 136 -6.55 -8.73 -4.35
CA GLU A 136 -7.65 -9.34 -5.08
C GLU A 136 -8.97 -8.60 -4.81
N LYS A 137 -9.87 -8.61 -5.80
CA LYS A 137 -11.22 -8.07 -5.65
C LYS A 137 -11.90 -8.59 -4.38
N GLY A 138 -12.52 -7.67 -3.63
CA GLY A 138 -13.31 -7.98 -2.44
C GLY A 138 -12.48 -8.32 -1.22
N VAL A 139 -11.15 -8.16 -1.27
CA VAL A 139 -10.25 -8.36 -0.14
C VAL A 139 -9.92 -7.02 0.51
N ALA A 140 -9.96 -6.95 1.84
CA ALA A 140 -9.57 -5.75 2.58
C ALA A 140 -8.04 -5.61 2.64
N VAL A 141 -7.56 -4.38 2.79
CA VAL A 141 -6.19 -4.08 3.23
C VAL A 141 -6.25 -3.71 4.69
N GLN A 142 -5.42 -4.35 5.49
CA GLN A 142 -5.42 -4.19 6.94
C GLN A 142 -4.03 -3.85 7.44
N ALA A 143 -3.99 -3.17 8.58
CA ALA A 143 -2.74 -2.91 9.29
C ALA A 143 -2.88 -3.26 10.78
N ALA A 144 -1.81 -3.75 11.37
CA ALA A 144 -1.71 -4.04 12.80
C ALA A 144 -0.32 -3.75 13.32
N ILE A 145 -0.23 -3.48 14.61
CA ILE A 145 1.03 -3.60 15.34
C ILE A 145 1.26 -5.09 15.57
N THR A 146 2.32 -5.66 15.02
CA THR A 146 2.63 -7.10 15.09
C THR A 146 3.79 -7.40 16.04
N THR A 147 4.50 -6.38 16.49
CA THR A 147 5.48 -6.51 17.57
C THR A 147 5.51 -5.23 18.38
N ALA A 148 5.52 -5.37 19.71
CA ALA A 148 5.79 -4.30 20.66
C ALA A 148 6.35 -4.96 21.93
N THR A 149 7.63 -4.74 22.25
CA THR A 149 8.28 -5.40 23.40
C THR A 149 8.44 -4.50 24.62
N SER A 150 8.10 -3.22 24.48
CA SER A 150 8.09 -2.22 25.55
C SER A 150 6.82 -1.38 25.45
N VAL A 151 6.46 -0.69 26.54
CA VAL A 151 5.49 0.41 26.46
C VAL A 151 6.08 1.49 25.55
N VAL A 152 5.32 1.89 24.54
CA VAL A 152 5.65 2.98 23.62
C VAL A 152 4.56 4.02 23.79
N THR A 153 4.91 5.30 23.79
CA THR A 153 3.96 6.41 23.80
C THR A 153 4.19 7.27 22.59
N GLY A 154 3.14 7.84 22.03
CA GLY A 154 3.16 8.65 20.81
C GLY A 154 2.33 8.03 19.70
N ARG A 155 2.45 8.53 18.47
CA ARG A 155 1.51 8.22 17.40
C ARG A 155 2.17 8.15 16.04
N LEU A 156 1.67 7.24 15.22
CA LEU A 156 2.14 7.04 13.86
C LEU A 156 0.96 6.83 12.91
N LEU A 157 0.93 7.64 11.84
CA LEU A 157 -0.02 7.50 10.75
C LEU A 157 0.55 6.59 9.66
N VAL A 158 -0.13 5.50 9.36
CA VAL A 158 0.13 4.69 8.17
C VAL A 158 -0.71 5.20 7.03
N LEU A 159 -0.08 5.47 5.89
CA LEU A 159 -0.71 5.90 4.66
C LEU A 159 -0.46 4.85 3.58
N VAL A 160 -1.50 4.47 2.85
CA VAL A 160 -1.44 3.59 1.68
C VAL A 160 -1.96 4.33 0.46
N GLU A 161 -1.12 4.47 -0.56
CA GLU A 161 -1.43 4.99 -1.89
C GLU A 161 -1.78 3.81 -2.80
N PHE A 162 -2.89 3.92 -3.53
CA PHE A 162 -3.37 2.83 -4.38
C PHE A 162 -4.20 3.31 -5.58
N TYR A 163 -4.26 2.46 -6.60
CA TYR A 163 -5.21 2.57 -7.69
C TYR A 163 -6.29 1.50 -7.55
N ALA A 164 -7.56 1.90 -7.60
CA ALA A 164 -8.65 0.96 -7.80
C ALA A 164 -8.68 0.51 -9.27
N VAL A 165 -8.69 -0.80 -9.51
CA VAL A 165 -8.78 -1.34 -10.87
C VAL A 165 -10.14 -0.91 -11.47
N PRO A 166 -10.15 -0.28 -12.65
CA PRO A 166 -11.40 0.15 -13.28
C PRO A 166 -12.31 -1.04 -13.58
N SER A 167 -13.62 -0.89 -13.41
CA SER A 167 -14.59 -1.93 -13.78
C SER A 167 -14.47 -2.26 -15.26
N THR A 168 -14.23 -3.52 -15.60
CA THR A 168 -14.36 -4.01 -16.97
C THR A 168 -15.84 -4.17 -17.29
N ASN A 169 -16.47 -3.10 -17.80
CA ASN A 169 -17.64 -3.26 -18.65
C ASN A 169 -17.22 -3.86 -20.00
#